data_AF-A0A9D6MTL9-F1
#
_entry.id   AF-A0A9D6MTL9-F1
#
_cell.length_a   1.000
_cell.length_b   1.000
_cell.length_c   1.000
_cell.angle_alpha   90.00
_cell.angle_beta   90.00
_cell.angle_gamma   90.00
#
_symmetry.space_group_name_H-M   'P 1'
#
loop_
_entity.id
_entity.type
_entity.pdbx_description
1 polymer ?
#
loop_
_entity_poly.entity_id
_entity_poly.type
_entity_poly.pdbx_seq_one_letter_code
_entity_poly.pdbx_strand_id
1 'polypeptide(L)'
;MDPIYYFLKHSLILHLALAVTACALGIAAGWWLWARFKDQCETLAAELAQHKDRAQKLTRERDDLSRSKDELQLGLATAKTDVEKIKAQLAGVREELSQQSTAVEALTQARDTAREQAASNEQGRTQAQEQLAAARAHAATLSEEKNKLEARAKEAQSELAKQKAQSAAREKELSGQVEAAQRGAVAAQQQAAQAAADIARVANVKAEAATAAQEQSKVREGLQSQLTRLAAELSRSEEQLTQANRERDEIKEELRKSLREREAAPPSPAAPTSPPDWEAQQTRYEEEIVRLRERLASLGTKNPAPAAPSTPSTGPGQASPLLFDLPEN
;
A
#
# COMPACT_ATOMS: atom_id res chain seq x y z
N MET A 1 -201.57 74.07 -60.03
CA MET A 1 -200.23 74.01 -59.40
C MET A 1 -199.46 75.20 -59.92
N ASP A 2 -199.14 76.16 -59.05
CA ASP A 2 -198.47 77.40 -59.47
C ASP A 2 -197.04 77.11 -59.93
N PRO A 3 -196.68 77.45 -61.19
CA PRO A 3 -195.34 77.21 -61.71
C PRO A 3 -194.27 77.96 -60.91
N ILE A 4 -194.61 79.12 -60.35
CA ILE A 4 -193.71 79.93 -59.50
C ILE A 4 -193.39 79.22 -58.18
N TYR A 5 -194.40 78.66 -57.51
CA TYR A 5 -194.20 77.94 -56.24
C TYR A 5 -193.41 76.64 -56.44
N TYR A 6 -193.66 75.93 -57.55
CA TYR A 6 -192.89 74.75 -57.92
C TYR A 6 -191.41 75.09 -58.15
N PHE A 7 -191.12 76.19 -58.87
CA PHE A 7 -189.77 76.66 -59.12
C PHE A 7 -189.05 77.11 -57.85
N LEU A 8 -189.71 77.88 -56.97
CA LEU A 8 -189.14 78.30 -55.69
C LEU A 8 -188.82 77.10 -54.80
N LYS A 9 -189.74 76.13 -54.69
CA LYS A 9 -189.54 74.92 -53.87
C LYS A 9 -188.40 74.06 -54.42
N HIS A 10 -188.35 73.83 -55.73
CA HIS A 10 -187.26 73.04 -56.33
C HIS A 10 -185.91 73.77 -56.28
N SER A 11 -185.91 75.09 -56.45
CA SER A 11 -184.69 75.91 -56.29
C SER A 11 -184.19 75.88 -54.84
N LEU A 12 -185.07 76.03 -53.85
CA LEU A 12 -184.71 75.94 -52.43
C LEU A 12 -184.15 74.55 -52.10
N ILE A 13 -184.80 73.48 -52.55
CA ILE A 13 -184.33 72.09 -52.35
C ILE A 13 -182.98 71.88 -53.03
N LEU A 14 -182.78 72.42 -54.24
CA LEU A 14 -181.50 72.33 -54.95
C LEU A 14 -180.38 73.07 -54.20
N HIS A 15 -180.63 74.31 -53.74
CA HIS A 15 -179.64 75.08 -52.97
C HIS A 15 -179.35 74.42 -51.61
N LEU A 16 -180.35 73.86 -50.94
CA LEU A 16 -180.16 73.11 -49.70
C LEU A 16 -179.35 71.83 -49.94
N ALA A 17 -179.66 71.07 -50.99
CA ALA A 17 -178.90 69.89 -51.36
C ALA A 17 -177.44 70.24 -51.71
N LEU A 18 -177.21 71.33 -52.46
CA LEU A 18 -175.88 71.85 -52.76
C LEU A 18 -175.13 72.33 -51.51
N ALA A 19 -175.80 73.00 -50.57
CA ALA A 19 -175.20 73.42 -49.31
C ALA A 19 -174.83 72.23 -48.43
N VAL A 20 -175.69 71.21 -48.34
CA VAL A 20 -175.42 69.98 -47.58
C VAL A 20 -174.30 69.18 -48.22
N THR A 21 -174.25 69.04 -49.55
CA THR A 21 -173.15 68.34 -50.23
C THR A 21 -171.84 69.11 -50.10
N ALA A 22 -171.83 70.44 -50.24
CA ALA A 22 -170.65 71.26 -50.00
C ALA A 22 -170.16 71.15 -48.55
N CYS A 23 -171.07 71.13 -47.57
CA CYS A 23 -170.74 70.94 -46.16
C CYS A 23 -170.16 69.54 -45.90
N ALA A 24 -170.78 68.48 -46.45
CA ALA A 24 -170.29 67.11 -46.34
C ALA A 24 -168.91 66.92 -46.99
N LEU A 25 -168.70 67.52 -48.17
CA LEU A 25 -167.38 67.54 -48.82
C LEU A 25 -166.35 68.30 -47.98
N GLY A 26 -166.73 69.42 -47.36
CA GLY A 26 -165.86 70.17 -46.45
C GLY A 26 -165.45 69.37 -45.22
N ILE A 27 -166.40 68.67 -44.58
CA ILE A 27 -166.12 67.79 -43.43
C ILE A 27 -165.25 66.61 -43.85
N ALA A 28 -165.54 65.97 -44.98
CA ALA A 28 -164.74 64.85 -45.49
C ALA A 28 -163.31 65.27 -45.85
N ALA A 29 -163.14 66.43 -46.51
CA ALA A 29 -161.83 66.99 -46.82
C ALA A 29 -161.06 67.39 -45.54
N GLY A 30 -161.75 67.98 -44.56
CA GLY A 30 -161.19 68.31 -43.24
C GLY A 30 -160.73 67.07 -42.48
N TRP A 31 -161.55 66.01 -42.46
CA TRP A 31 -161.19 64.73 -41.86
C TRP A 31 -160.00 64.06 -42.56
N TRP A 32 -160.00 64.05 -43.90
CA TRP A 32 -158.88 63.49 -44.67
C TRP A 32 -157.59 64.26 -44.43
N LEU A 33 -157.63 65.59 -44.44
CA LEU A 33 -156.47 66.43 -44.15
C LEU A 33 -155.98 66.22 -42.72
N TRP A 34 -156.89 66.12 -41.74
CA TRP A 34 -156.54 65.83 -40.36
C TRP A 34 -155.94 64.44 -40.18
N ALA A 35 -156.52 63.41 -40.82
CA ALA A 35 -155.99 62.05 -40.79
C ALA A 35 -154.59 61.99 -41.41
N ARG A 36 -154.37 62.67 -42.54
CA ARG A 36 -153.05 62.80 -43.17
C ARG A 36 -152.06 63.56 -42.29
N PHE A 37 -152.49 64.64 -41.65
CA PHE A 37 -151.66 65.40 -40.71
C PHE A 37 -151.28 64.54 -39.50
N LYS A 38 -152.23 63.78 -38.95
CA LYS A 38 -151.99 62.85 -37.85
C LYS A 38 -150.97 61.77 -38.23
N ASP A 39 -151.13 61.16 -39.40
CA ASP A 39 -150.20 60.15 -39.94
C ASP A 39 -148.78 60.73 -40.15
N GLN A 40 -148.69 61.97 -40.64
CA GLN A 40 -147.42 62.70 -40.73
C GLN A 40 -146.79 62.97 -39.36
N CYS A 41 -147.59 63.37 -38.36
CA CYS A 41 -147.11 63.57 -37.00
C CYS A 41 -146.61 62.26 -36.36
N GLU A 42 -147.32 61.15 -36.56
CA GLU A 42 -146.90 59.83 -36.07
C GLU A 42 -145.62 59.36 -36.75
N THR A 43 -145.49 59.55 -38.07
CA THR A 43 -144.28 59.24 -38.83
C THR A 43 -143.08 60.08 -38.37
N LEU A 44 -143.25 61.39 -38.23
CA LEU A 44 -142.20 62.29 -37.72
C LEU A 44 -141.81 61.95 -36.27
N ALA A 45 -142.76 61.55 -35.43
CA ALA A 45 -142.48 61.10 -34.07
C ALA A 45 -141.66 59.80 -34.06
N ALA A 46 -141.99 58.85 -34.94
CA ALA A 46 -141.24 57.60 -35.10
C ALA A 46 -139.82 57.85 -35.63
N GLU A 47 -139.65 58.72 -36.62
CA GLU A 47 -138.33 59.13 -37.13
C GLU A 47 -137.51 59.83 -36.04
N LEU A 48 -138.10 60.74 -35.27
CA LEU A 48 -137.42 61.40 -34.15
C LEU A 48 -136.96 60.40 -33.09
N ALA A 49 -137.80 59.41 -32.75
CA ALA A 49 -137.43 58.33 -31.84
C ALA A 49 -136.26 57.50 -32.40
N GLN A 50 -136.32 57.12 -33.69
CA GLN A 50 -135.26 56.38 -34.36
C GLN A 50 -133.94 57.18 -34.41
N HIS A 51 -134.00 58.48 -34.67
CA HIS A 51 -132.82 59.35 -34.65
C HIS A 51 -132.22 59.48 -33.25
N LYS A 52 -133.06 59.57 -32.20
CA LYS A 52 -132.60 59.56 -30.81
C LYS A 52 -131.90 58.24 -30.46
N ASP A 53 -132.48 57.10 -30.83
CA ASP A 53 -131.88 55.79 -30.58
C ASP A 53 -130.54 55.63 -31.31
N ARG A 54 -130.45 56.05 -32.58
CA ARG A 54 -129.19 56.06 -33.33
C ARG A 54 -128.15 56.98 -32.69
N ALA A 55 -128.54 58.17 -32.24
CA ALA A 55 -127.63 59.11 -31.58
C ALA A 55 -127.10 58.57 -30.25
N GLN A 56 -127.96 57.90 -29.46
CA GLN A 56 -127.54 57.21 -28.24
C GLN A 56 -126.60 56.05 -28.54
N LYS A 57 -126.89 55.25 -29.58
CA LYS A 57 -126.03 54.15 -30.01
C LYS A 57 -124.64 54.64 -30.43
N LEU A 58 -124.58 55.66 -31.30
CA LEU A 58 -123.32 56.28 -31.73
C LEU A 58 -122.54 56.90 -30.56
N THR A 59 -123.24 57.42 -29.55
CA THR A 59 -122.60 57.93 -28.33
C THR A 59 -121.94 56.80 -27.54
N ARG A 60 -122.65 55.67 -27.34
CA ARG A 60 -122.07 54.48 -26.68
C ARG A 60 -120.88 53.91 -27.46
N GLU A 61 -121.02 53.74 -28.78
CA GLU A 61 -119.94 53.25 -29.63
C GLU A 61 -118.71 54.17 -29.60
N ARG A 62 -118.91 55.49 -29.57
CA ARG A 62 -117.83 56.46 -29.43
C ARG A 62 -117.17 56.41 -28.04
N ASP A 63 -117.94 56.22 -26.98
CA ASP A 63 -117.39 56.07 -25.64
C ASP A 63 -116.59 54.77 -25.50
N ASP A 64 -117.05 53.66 -26.10
CA ASP A 64 -116.34 52.38 -26.14
C ASP A 64 -115.05 52.47 -26.98
N LEU A 65 -115.09 53.16 -28.13
CA LEU A 65 -113.89 53.45 -28.93
C LEU A 65 -112.89 54.32 -28.16
N SER A 66 -113.37 55.30 -27.38
CA SER A 66 -112.50 56.13 -26.54
C SER A 66 -111.81 55.29 -25.47
N ARG A 67 -112.54 54.41 -24.79
CA ARG A 67 -111.96 53.49 -23.80
C ARG A 67 -110.93 52.56 -24.43
N SER A 68 -111.26 51.94 -25.57
CA SER A 68 -110.33 51.07 -26.29
C SER A 68 -109.07 51.81 -26.73
N LYS A 69 -109.19 53.07 -27.18
CA LYS A 69 -108.04 53.91 -27.50
C LYS A 69 -107.16 54.16 -26.26
N ASP A 70 -107.77 54.49 -25.12
CA ASP A 70 -107.04 54.75 -23.88
C ASP A 70 -106.32 53.48 -23.38
N GLU A 71 -106.96 52.31 -23.48
CA GLU A 71 -106.37 51.00 -23.18
C GLU A 71 -105.18 50.68 -24.10
N LEU A 72 -105.32 50.91 -25.41
CA LEU A 72 -104.22 50.71 -26.36
C LEU A 72 -103.07 51.68 -26.11
N GLN A 73 -103.35 52.93 -25.71
CA GLN A 73 -102.31 53.89 -25.35
C GLN A 73 -101.56 53.47 -24.09
N LEU A 74 -102.28 52.96 -23.07
CA LEU A 74 -101.68 52.43 -21.86
C LEU A 74 -100.83 51.18 -22.15
N GLY A 75 -101.34 50.27 -22.99
CA GLY A 75 -100.62 49.09 -23.45
C GLY A 75 -99.34 49.46 -24.23
N LEU A 76 -99.42 50.45 -25.12
CA LEU A 76 -98.27 50.96 -25.86
C LEU A 76 -97.21 51.59 -24.94
N ALA A 77 -97.64 52.37 -23.94
CA ALA A 77 -96.72 52.97 -22.96
C ALA A 77 -96.01 51.88 -22.15
N THR A 78 -96.75 50.88 -21.68
CA THR A 78 -96.20 49.74 -20.92
C THR A 78 -95.21 48.93 -21.76
N ALA A 79 -95.58 48.58 -22.99
CA ALA A 79 -94.71 47.85 -23.90
C ALA A 79 -93.41 48.61 -24.21
N LYS A 80 -93.47 49.94 -24.38
CA LYS A 80 -92.26 50.78 -24.55
C LYS A 80 -91.35 50.70 -23.33
N THR A 81 -91.91 50.81 -22.12
CA THR A 81 -91.14 50.69 -20.89
C THR A 81 -90.48 49.31 -20.76
N ASP A 82 -91.19 48.23 -21.10
CA ASP A 82 -90.65 46.88 -21.01
C ASP A 82 -89.59 46.59 -22.07
N VAL A 83 -89.73 47.14 -23.28
CA VAL A 83 -88.66 47.09 -24.31
C VAL A 83 -87.38 47.75 -23.81
N GLU A 84 -87.47 48.92 -23.16
CA GLU A 84 -86.28 49.59 -22.62
C GLU A 84 -85.64 48.81 -21.46
N LYS A 85 -86.45 48.17 -20.60
CA LYS A 85 -85.93 47.25 -19.57
C LYS A 85 -85.21 46.05 -20.19
N ILE A 86 -85.80 45.42 -21.20
CA ILE A 86 -85.20 44.26 -21.89
C ILE A 86 -83.89 44.67 -22.57
N LYS A 87 -83.82 45.85 -23.21
CA LYS A 87 -82.58 46.36 -23.79
C LYS A 87 -81.50 46.56 -22.73
N ALA A 88 -81.83 47.13 -21.58
CA ALA A 88 -80.89 47.31 -20.49
C ALA A 88 -80.38 45.97 -19.94
N GLN A 89 -81.28 44.99 -19.76
CA GLN A 89 -80.90 43.62 -19.36
C GLN A 89 -80.00 42.95 -20.40
N LEU A 90 -80.31 43.08 -21.69
CA LEU A 90 -79.51 42.51 -22.78
C LEU A 90 -78.11 43.14 -22.83
N ALA A 91 -77.99 44.44 -22.61
CA ALA A 91 -76.71 45.12 -22.50
C ALA A 91 -75.89 44.59 -21.31
N GLY A 92 -76.52 44.39 -20.14
CA GLY A 92 -75.89 43.80 -18.96
C GLY A 92 -75.37 42.38 -19.22
N VAL A 93 -76.21 41.51 -19.78
CA VAL A 93 -75.81 40.13 -20.12
C VAL A 93 -74.68 40.10 -21.16
N ARG A 94 -74.69 41.03 -22.13
CA ARG A 94 -73.62 41.13 -23.12
C ARG A 94 -72.28 41.51 -22.49
N GLU A 95 -72.30 42.41 -21.51
CA GLU A 95 -71.10 42.80 -20.77
C GLU A 95 -70.58 41.64 -19.90
N GLU A 96 -71.46 40.96 -19.18
CA GLU A 96 -71.10 39.76 -18.41
C GLU A 96 -70.49 38.67 -19.30
N LEU A 97 -71.06 38.44 -20.49
CA LEU A 97 -70.53 37.47 -21.46
C LEU A 97 -69.13 37.88 -21.97
N SER A 98 -68.92 39.17 -22.23
CA SER A 98 -67.62 39.72 -22.62
C SER A 98 -66.58 39.47 -21.53
N GLN A 99 -66.91 39.78 -20.28
CA GLN A 99 -66.05 39.56 -19.12
C GLN A 99 -65.74 38.07 -18.91
N GLN A 100 -66.75 37.20 -19.06
CA GLN A 100 -66.55 35.75 -18.98
C GLN A 100 -65.63 35.23 -20.09
N SER A 101 -65.74 35.74 -21.32
CA SER A 101 -64.84 35.37 -22.42
C SER A 101 -63.39 35.70 -22.08
N THR A 102 -63.12 36.92 -21.60
CA THR A 102 -61.77 37.32 -21.17
C THR A 102 -61.26 36.47 -20.01
N ALA A 103 -62.12 36.14 -19.04
CA ALA A 103 -61.76 35.27 -17.92
C ALA A 103 -61.40 33.84 -18.38
N VAL A 104 -62.15 33.28 -19.33
CA VAL A 104 -61.88 31.95 -19.90
C VAL A 104 -60.57 31.95 -20.69
N GLU A 105 -60.28 33.00 -21.46
CA GLU A 105 -59.00 33.16 -22.16
C GLU A 105 -57.83 33.22 -21.18
N ALA A 106 -57.94 34.02 -20.12
CA ALA A 106 -56.92 34.12 -19.08
C ALA A 106 -56.68 32.79 -18.35
N LEU A 107 -57.76 32.06 -18.00
CA LEU A 107 -57.65 30.73 -17.39
C LEU A 107 -57.02 29.72 -18.35
N THR A 108 -57.31 29.82 -19.65
CA THR A 108 -56.71 28.96 -20.68
C THR A 108 -55.20 29.21 -20.79
N GLN A 109 -54.78 30.48 -20.82
CA GLN A 109 -53.36 30.85 -20.82
C GLN A 109 -52.66 30.36 -19.54
N ALA A 110 -53.26 30.58 -18.37
CA ALA A 110 -52.70 30.13 -17.10
C ALA A 110 -52.54 28.60 -17.04
N ARG A 111 -53.51 27.85 -17.57
CA ARG A 111 -53.43 26.39 -17.68
C ARG A 111 -52.27 25.95 -18.59
N ASP A 112 -52.10 26.62 -19.72
CA ASP A 112 -51.06 26.23 -20.68
C ASP A 112 -49.66 26.54 -20.14
N THR A 113 -49.47 27.69 -19.48
CA THR A 113 -48.23 28.00 -18.73
C THR A 113 -47.96 26.98 -17.62
N ALA A 114 -48.98 26.57 -16.86
CA ALA A 114 -48.82 25.57 -15.80
C ALA A 114 -48.41 24.19 -16.37
N ARG A 115 -48.90 23.81 -17.56
CA ARG A 115 -48.49 22.58 -18.26
C ARG A 115 -47.05 22.64 -18.72
N GLU A 116 -46.62 23.75 -19.29
CA GLU A 116 -45.22 23.95 -19.71
C GLU A 116 -44.27 23.89 -18.52
N GLN A 117 -44.62 24.53 -17.40
CA GLN A 117 -43.86 24.46 -16.15
C GLN A 117 -43.80 23.02 -15.60
N ALA A 118 -44.91 22.29 -15.61
CA ALA A 118 -44.94 20.90 -15.17
C ALA A 118 -44.02 20.01 -16.03
N ALA A 119 -44.05 20.17 -17.36
CA ALA A 119 -43.18 19.44 -18.27
C ALA A 119 -41.69 19.77 -18.05
N SER A 120 -41.36 21.05 -17.87
CA SER A 120 -39.99 21.49 -17.55
C SER A 120 -39.50 20.92 -16.20
N ASN A 121 -40.36 20.94 -15.18
CA ASN A 121 -40.04 20.36 -13.87
C ASN A 121 -39.84 18.84 -13.94
N GLU A 122 -40.65 18.13 -14.72
CA GLU A 122 -40.49 16.70 -14.93
C GLU A 122 -39.17 16.38 -15.64
N GLN A 123 -38.81 17.14 -16.68
CA GLN A 123 -37.53 17.02 -17.35
C GLN A 123 -36.34 17.33 -16.43
N GLY A 124 -36.45 18.37 -15.58
CA GLY A 124 -35.44 18.66 -14.57
C GLY A 124 -35.28 17.53 -13.56
N ARG A 125 -36.39 16.90 -13.16
CA ARG A 125 -36.39 15.76 -12.22
C ARG A 125 -35.74 14.52 -12.84
N THR A 126 -36.02 14.21 -14.12
CA THR A 126 -35.38 13.07 -14.79
C THR A 126 -33.89 13.28 -14.94
N GLN A 127 -33.45 14.48 -15.35
CA GLN A 127 -32.02 14.82 -15.42
C GLN A 127 -31.32 14.70 -14.06
N ALA A 128 -31.93 15.21 -12.98
CA ALA A 128 -31.39 15.09 -11.64
C ALA A 128 -31.30 13.61 -11.18
N GLN A 129 -32.29 12.79 -11.56
CA GLN A 129 -32.29 11.36 -11.24
C GLN A 129 -31.19 10.60 -12.00
N GLU A 130 -30.95 10.93 -13.27
CA GLU A 130 -29.85 10.37 -14.06
C GLU A 130 -28.49 10.77 -13.49
N GLN A 131 -28.31 12.05 -13.12
CA GLN A 131 -27.09 12.52 -12.48
C GLN A 131 -26.83 11.81 -11.14
N LEU A 132 -27.88 11.58 -10.36
CA LEU A 132 -27.77 10.88 -9.08
C LEU A 132 -27.46 9.39 -9.27
N ALA A 133 -28.01 8.75 -10.31
CA ALA A 133 -27.65 7.38 -10.68
C ALA A 133 -26.19 7.27 -11.12
N ALA A 134 -25.71 8.20 -11.96
CA ALA A 134 -24.32 8.27 -12.40
C ALA A 134 -23.36 8.51 -11.21
N ALA A 135 -23.69 9.43 -10.30
CA ALA A 135 -22.90 9.70 -9.10
C ALA A 135 -22.82 8.48 -8.18
N ARG A 136 -23.92 7.72 -8.03
CA ARG A 136 -23.92 6.46 -7.27
C ARG A 136 -23.04 5.39 -7.92
N ALA A 137 -23.09 5.25 -9.24
CA ALA A 137 -22.23 4.32 -9.97
C ALA A 137 -20.74 4.68 -9.78
N HIS A 138 -20.40 5.97 -9.91
CA HIS A 138 -19.04 6.45 -9.68
C HIS A 138 -18.57 6.27 -8.22
N ALA A 139 -19.46 6.46 -7.25
CA ALA A 139 -19.14 6.19 -5.85
C ALA A 139 -18.86 4.69 -5.60
N ALA A 140 -19.62 3.80 -6.25
CA ALA A 140 -19.38 2.35 -6.16
C ALA A 140 -18.02 1.96 -6.77
N THR A 141 -17.66 2.51 -7.94
CA THR A 141 -16.34 2.24 -8.55
C THR A 141 -15.20 2.75 -7.69
N LEU A 142 -15.30 3.97 -7.15
CA LEU A 142 -14.30 4.50 -6.21
C LEU A 142 -14.16 3.64 -4.94
N SER A 143 -15.27 3.12 -4.42
CA SER A 143 -15.23 2.22 -3.27
C SER A 143 -14.52 0.90 -3.60
N GLU A 144 -14.72 0.35 -4.79
CA GLU A 144 -14.03 -0.86 -5.24
C GLU A 144 -12.53 -0.62 -5.44
N GLU A 145 -12.16 0.50 -6.07
CA GLU A 145 -10.77 0.92 -6.22
C GLU A 145 -10.08 1.12 -4.87
N LYS A 146 -10.75 1.78 -3.92
CA LYS A 146 -10.26 1.95 -2.56
C LYS A 146 -9.96 0.59 -1.91
N ASN A 147 -10.89 -0.37 -1.99
CA ASN A 147 -10.70 -1.71 -1.42
C ASN A 147 -9.52 -2.44 -2.07
N LYS A 148 -9.35 -2.32 -3.41
CA LYS A 148 -8.20 -2.89 -4.14
C LYS A 148 -6.89 -2.25 -3.70
N LEU A 149 -6.85 -0.93 -3.53
CA LEU A 149 -5.66 -0.21 -3.06
C LEU A 149 -5.31 -0.58 -1.63
N GLU A 150 -6.29 -0.71 -0.73
CA GLU A 150 -6.07 -1.18 0.64
C GLU A 150 -5.52 -2.60 0.68
N ALA A 151 -6.02 -3.50 -0.17
CA ALA A 151 -5.48 -4.86 -0.29
C ALA A 151 -4.02 -4.86 -0.78
N ARG A 152 -3.71 -4.08 -1.83
CA ARG A 152 -2.34 -3.91 -2.34
C ARG A 152 -1.40 -3.31 -1.30
N ALA A 153 -1.87 -2.34 -0.51
CA ALA A 153 -1.08 -1.74 0.56
C ALA A 153 -0.72 -2.77 1.64
N LYS A 154 -1.67 -3.63 2.04
CA LYS A 154 -1.42 -4.73 2.99
C LYS A 154 -0.43 -5.75 2.43
N GLU A 155 -0.56 -6.11 1.16
CA GLU A 155 0.35 -7.04 0.48
C GLU A 155 1.77 -6.46 0.40
N ALA A 156 1.91 -5.20 -0.02
CA ALA A 156 3.19 -4.50 -0.06
C ALA A 156 3.84 -4.40 1.33
N GLN A 157 3.04 -4.16 2.37
CA GLN A 157 3.53 -4.13 3.75
C GLN A 157 4.04 -5.51 4.22
N SER A 158 3.34 -6.58 3.86
CA SER A 158 3.79 -7.96 4.12
C SER A 158 5.10 -8.28 3.39
N GLU A 159 5.23 -7.91 2.11
CA GLU A 159 6.47 -8.13 1.36
C GLU A 159 7.64 -7.30 1.90
N LEU A 160 7.41 -6.05 2.31
CA LEU A 160 8.43 -5.25 2.98
C LEU A 160 8.91 -5.93 4.28
N ALA A 161 7.99 -6.52 5.06
CA ALA A 161 8.34 -7.25 6.28
C ALA A 161 9.18 -8.50 5.97
N LYS A 162 8.82 -9.26 4.92
CA LYS A 162 9.61 -10.41 4.45
C LYS A 162 11.00 -9.99 3.98
N GLN A 163 11.11 -8.93 3.19
CA GLN A 163 12.40 -8.41 2.72
C GLN A 163 13.28 -7.96 3.89
N LYS A 164 12.72 -7.26 4.89
CA LYS A 164 13.45 -6.90 6.11
C LYS A 164 13.92 -8.12 6.91
N ALA A 165 13.10 -9.16 7.02
CA ALA A 165 13.50 -10.40 7.68
C ALA A 165 14.62 -11.11 6.90
N GLN A 166 14.53 -11.15 5.57
CA GLN A 166 15.58 -11.72 4.71
C GLN A 166 16.88 -10.92 4.78
N SER A 167 16.81 -9.58 4.80
CA SER A 167 18.01 -8.75 4.93
C SER A 167 18.67 -8.94 6.29
N ALA A 168 17.89 -9.00 7.38
CA ALA A 168 18.41 -9.29 8.73
C ALA A 168 19.03 -10.70 8.82
N ALA A 169 18.42 -11.70 8.17
CA ALA A 169 18.99 -13.05 8.09
C ALA A 169 20.33 -13.08 7.33
N ARG A 170 20.41 -12.39 6.18
CA ARG A 170 21.65 -12.25 5.41
C ARG A 170 22.73 -11.50 6.19
N GLU A 171 22.36 -10.44 6.91
CA GLU A 171 23.28 -9.69 7.76
C GLU A 171 23.86 -10.57 8.85
N LYS A 172 23.02 -11.39 9.51
CA LYS A 172 23.48 -12.38 10.50
C LYS A 172 24.39 -13.45 9.88
N GLU A 173 24.06 -13.94 8.69
CA GLU A 173 24.89 -14.90 7.96
C GLU A 173 26.25 -14.32 7.58
N LEU A 174 26.28 -13.11 7.02
CA LEU A 174 27.51 -12.39 6.69
C LEU A 174 28.34 -12.09 7.94
N SER A 175 27.72 -11.67 9.04
CA SER A 175 28.41 -11.49 10.32
C SER A 175 29.05 -12.78 10.80
N GLY A 176 28.34 -13.91 10.71
CA GLY A 176 28.90 -15.24 11.04
C GLY A 176 30.05 -15.65 10.12
N GLN A 177 29.95 -15.34 8.82
CA GLN A 177 31.04 -15.58 7.86
C GLN A 177 32.27 -14.72 8.17
N VAL A 178 32.08 -13.45 8.54
CA VAL A 178 33.18 -12.55 8.96
C VAL A 178 33.87 -13.11 10.21
N GLU A 179 33.11 -13.53 11.24
CA GLU A 179 33.68 -14.15 12.44
C GLU A 179 34.41 -15.47 12.13
N ALA A 180 33.88 -16.29 11.23
CA ALA A 180 34.53 -17.53 10.79
C ALA A 180 35.82 -17.25 10.01
N ALA A 181 35.80 -16.27 9.09
CA ALA A 181 36.97 -15.83 8.36
C ALA A 181 38.03 -15.24 9.29
N GLN A 182 37.62 -14.47 10.30
CA GLN A 182 38.53 -13.90 11.29
C GLN A 182 39.15 -14.98 12.19
N ARG A 183 38.37 -15.98 12.63
CA ARG A 183 38.90 -17.17 13.31
C ARG A 183 39.86 -17.97 12.43
N GLY A 184 39.52 -18.16 11.15
CA GLY A 184 40.40 -18.79 10.16
C GLY A 184 41.71 -18.03 9.97
N ALA A 185 41.66 -16.70 9.90
CA ALA A 185 42.84 -15.84 9.81
C ALA A 185 43.73 -15.95 11.06
N VAL A 186 43.15 -15.96 12.26
CA VAL A 186 43.90 -16.17 13.51
C VAL A 186 44.54 -17.56 13.54
N ALA A 187 43.81 -18.61 13.16
CA ALA A 187 44.34 -19.96 13.08
C ALA A 187 45.47 -20.08 12.05
N ALA A 188 45.33 -19.45 10.88
CA ALA A 188 46.37 -19.38 9.86
C ALA A 188 47.60 -18.60 10.36
N GLN A 189 47.40 -17.52 11.11
CA GLN A 189 48.49 -16.75 11.73
C GLN A 189 49.22 -17.56 12.80
N GLN A 190 48.49 -18.33 13.62
CA GLN A 190 49.08 -19.27 14.59
C GLN A 190 49.87 -20.37 13.88
N GLN A 191 49.32 -20.96 12.81
CA GLN A 191 50.06 -21.94 11.99
C GLN A 191 51.30 -21.33 11.36
N ALA A 192 51.23 -20.10 10.85
CA ALA A 192 52.40 -19.40 10.31
C ALA A 192 53.46 -19.14 11.40
N ALA A 193 53.04 -18.76 12.61
CA ALA A 193 53.94 -18.58 13.75
C ALA A 193 54.57 -19.91 14.20
N GLN A 194 53.78 -20.99 14.21
CA GLN A 194 54.25 -22.35 14.50
C GLN A 194 55.28 -22.79 13.46
N ALA A 195 54.97 -22.61 12.17
CA ALA A 195 55.89 -22.90 11.07
C ALA A 195 57.17 -22.05 11.14
N ALA A 196 57.07 -20.77 11.51
CA ALA A 196 58.24 -19.92 11.74
C ALA A 196 59.09 -20.44 12.92
N ALA A 197 58.46 -20.90 14.00
CA ALA A 197 59.16 -21.50 15.14
C ALA A 197 59.83 -22.84 14.76
N ASP A 198 59.17 -23.66 13.94
CA ASP A 198 59.75 -24.91 13.42
C ASP A 198 60.92 -24.64 12.47
N ILE A 199 60.82 -23.63 11.59
CA ILE A 199 61.93 -23.16 10.76
C ILE A 199 63.10 -22.70 11.64
N ALA A 200 62.84 -21.94 12.71
CA ALA A 200 63.88 -21.52 13.65
C ALA A 200 64.51 -22.71 14.40
N ARG A 201 63.72 -23.72 14.79
CA ARG A 201 64.26 -24.98 15.36
C ARG A 201 65.13 -25.72 14.38
N VAL A 202 64.69 -25.87 13.12
CA VAL A 202 65.48 -26.50 12.07
C VAL A 202 66.78 -25.72 11.82
N ALA A 203 66.74 -24.39 11.85
CA ALA A 203 67.94 -23.55 11.75
C ALA A 203 68.90 -23.77 12.93
N ASN A 204 68.39 -23.86 14.16
CA ASN A 204 69.20 -24.17 15.34
C ASN A 204 69.78 -25.58 15.29
N VAL A 205 68.99 -26.60 14.95
CA VAL A 205 69.47 -27.98 14.74
C VAL A 205 70.53 -28.02 13.64
N LYS A 206 70.38 -27.22 12.58
CA LYS A 206 71.40 -27.10 11.52
C LYS A 206 72.68 -26.43 12.02
N ALA A 207 72.58 -25.43 12.89
CA ALA A 207 73.74 -24.79 13.52
C ALA A 207 74.44 -25.73 14.54
N GLU A 208 73.67 -26.51 15.30
CA GLU A 208 74.16 -27.57 16.19
C GLU A 208 74.83 -28.70 15.38
N ALA A 209 74.24 -29.11 14.26
CA ALA A 209 74.86 -30.08 13.36
C ALA A 209 76.15 -29.54 12.72
N ALA A 210 76.20 -28.25 12.37
CA ALA A 210 77.41 -27.61 11.85
C ALA A 210 78.53 -27.53 12.91
N THR A 211 78.19 -27.20 14.16
CA THR A 211 79.15 -27.21 15.28
C THR A 211 79.60 -28.62 15.63
N ALA A 212 78.70 -29.60 15.67
CA ALA A 212 79.05 -31.01 15.83
C ALA A 212 79.93 -31.54 14.68
N ALA A 213 79.67 -31.14 13.44
CA ALA A 213 80.52 -31.48 12.29
C ALA A 213 81.91 -30.84 12.40
N GLN A 214 82.01 -29.60 12.90
CA GLN A 214 83.28 -28.93 13.18
C GLN A 214 84.05 -29.61 14.33
N GLU A 215 83.36 -30.05 15.39
CA GLU A 215 83.95 -30.84 16.47
C GLU A 215 84.44 -32.21 15.98
N GLN A 216 83.65 -32.90 15.14
CA GLN A 216 84.10 -34.13 14.49
C GLN A 216 85.32 -33.92 13.61
N SER A 217 85.40 -32.81 12.87
CA SER A 217 86.59 -32.43 12.09
C SER A 217 87.82 -32.25 13.00
N LYS A 218 87.68 -31.51 14.11
CA LYS A 218 88.76 -31.34 15.09
C LYS A 218 89.18 -32.66 15.73
N VAL A 219 88.23 -33.53 16.08
CA VAL A 219 88.50 -34.88 16.59
C VAL A 219 89.22 -35.73 15.54
N ARG A 220 88.83 -35.65 14.27
CA ARG A 220 89.51 -36.33 13.16
C ARG A 220 90.94 -35.84 12.99
N GLU A 221 91.17 -34.54 13.00
CA GLU A 221 92.53 -33.96 12.93
C GLU A 221 93.38 -34.35 14.14
N GLY A 222 92.78 -34.40 15.34
CA GLY A 222 93.41 -34.89 16.57
C GLY A 222 93.79 -36.37 16.49
N LEU A 223 92.88 -37.22 15.98
CA LEU A 223 93.16 -38.64 15.78
C LEU A 223 94.19 -38.86 14.66
N GLN A 224 94.16 -38.06 13.60
CA GLN A 224 95.10 -38.16 12.50
C GLN A 224 96.52 -37.74 12.93
N SER A 225 96.63 -36.66 13.73
CA SER A 225 97.92 -36.27 14.34
C SER A 225 98.45 -37.30 15.33
N GLN A 226 97.58 -37.98 16.09
CA GLN A 226 97.97 -39.14 16.90
C GLN A 226 98.48 -40.32 16.04
N LEU A 227 97.82 -40.61 14.91
CA LEU A 227 98.23 -41.64 13.96
C LEU A 227 99.62 -41.35 13.37
N THR A 228 99.88 -40.10 12.96
CA THR A 228 101.19 -39.68 12.44
C THR A 228 102.28 -39.79 13.50
N ARG A 229 101.96 -39.47 14.76
CA ARG A 229 102.88 -39.60 15.89
C ARG A 229 103.20 -41.06 16.20
N LEU A 230 102.20 -41.93 16.21
CA LEU A 230 102.39 -43.38 16.40
C LEU A 230 103.17 -44.00 15.24
N ALA A 231 102.95 -43.56 14.00
CA ALA A 231 103.75 -43.99 12.86
C ALA A 231 105.23 -43.59 12.99
N ALA A 232 105.51 -42.38 13.49
CA ALA A 232 106.88 -41.93 13.76
C ALA A 232 107.54 -42.67 14.93
N GLU A 233 106.78 -43.06 15.95
CA GLU A 233 107.26 -43.90 17.06
C GLU A 233 107.54 -45.34 16.60
N LEU A 234 106.72 -45.87 15.69
CA LEU A 234 106.94 -47.18 15.08
C LEU A 234 108.23 -47.21 14.27
N SER A 235 108.47 -46.23 13.38
CA SER A 235 109.73 -46.14 12.63
C SER A 235 110.96 -46.00 13.55
N ARG A 236 110.85 -45.25 14.66
CA ARG A 236 111.94 -45.17 15.64
C ARG A 236 112.20 -46.50 16.34
N SER A 237 111.16 -47.28 16.62
CA SER A 237 111.32 -48.61 17.22
C SER A 237 111.93 -49.62 16.24
N GLU A 238 111.61 -49.50 14.95
CA GLU A 238 112.21 -50.30 13.87
C GLU A 238 113.69 -49.91 13.64
N GLU A 239 114.02 -48.62 13.71
CA GLU A 239 115.41 -48.15 13.71
C GLU A 239 116.19 -48.64 14.93
N GLN A 240 115.60 -48.60 16.13
CA GLN A 240 116.23 -49.14 17.34
C GLN A 240 116.45 -50.66 17.26
N LEU A 241 115.53 -51.40 16.64
CA LEU A 241 115.68 -52.84 16.40
C LEU A 241 116.79 -53.17 15.39
N THR A 242 116.95 -52.35 14.35
CA THR A 242 118.03 -52.54 13.36
C THR A 242 119.39 -52.13 13.93
N GLN A 243 119.44 -51.09 14.76
CA GLN A 243 120.63 -50.69 15.52
C GLN A 243 121.07 -51.79 16.50
N ALA A 244 120.15 -52.31 17.31
CA ALA A 244 120.43 -53.39 18.27
C ALA A 244 120.86 -54.71 17.59
N ASN A 245 120.38 -54.99 16.39
CA ASN A 245 120.83 -56.16 15.62
C ASN A 245 122.26 -56.00 15.10
N ARG A 246 122.69 -54.79 14.70
CA ARG A 246 124.09 -54.53 14.30
C ARG A 246 125.04 -54.67 15.50
N GLU A 247 124.67 -54.10 16.64
CA GLU A 247 125.46 -54.23 17.88
C GLU A 247 125.59 -55.68 18.33
N ARG A 248 124.51 -56.48 18.22
CA ARG A 248 124.55 -57.92 18.50
C ARG A 248 125.50 -58.68 17.56
N ASP A 249 125.55 -58.30 16.29
CA ASP A 249 126.39 -58.98 15.30
C ASP A 249 127.87 -58.55 15.42
N GLU A 250 128.16 -57.33 15.86
CA GLU A 250 129.50 -56.88 16.26
C GLU A 250 130.00 -57.60 17.52
N ILE A 251 129.17 -57.73 18.55
CA ILE A 251 129.49 -58.49 19.78
C ILE A 251 129.78 -59.97 19.47
N LYS A 252 129.08 -60.57 18.50
CA LYS A 252 129.32 -61.96 18.06
C LYS A 252 130.68 -62.14 17.37
N GLU A 253 131.16 -61.13 16.65
CA GLU A 253 132.46 -61.19 15.99
C GLU A 253 133.62 -60.93 16.96
N GLU A 254 133.45 -60.04 17.94
CA GLU A 254 134.44 -59.83 19.01
C GLU A 254 134.64 -61.09 19.87
N LEU A 255 133.55 -61.83 20.17
CA LEU A 255 133.62 -63.09 20.91
C LEU A 255 134.42 -64.18 20.16
N ARG A 256 134.35 -64.22 18.82
CA ARG A 256 135.11 -65.17 17.99
C ARG A 256 136.60 -64.86 17.93
N LYS A 257 136.96 -63.58 18.10
CA LYS A 257 138.35 -63.12 18.07
C LYS A 257 139.07 -63.47 19.38
N SER A 258 138.40 -63.24 20.53
CA SER A 258 138.94 -63.57 21.86
C SER A 258 139.14 -65.07 22.09
N LEU A 259 138.41 -65.93 21.37
CA LEU A 259 138.53 -67.38 21.49
C LEU A 259 139.77 -67.97 20.79
N ARG A 260 140.31 -67.31 19.75
CA ARG A 260 141.50 -67.80 19.02
C ARG A 260 142.82 -67.43 19.68
N GLU A 261 142.88 -66.34 20.45
CA GLU A 261 144.10 -65.92 21.14
C GLU A 261 144.42 -66.77 22.37
N ARG A 262 143.46 -67.57 22.87
CA ARG A 262 143.61 -68.39 24.08
C ARG A 262 144.16 -69.81 23.84
N GLU A 263 144.35 -70.21 22.58
CA GLU A 263 144.72 -71.59 22.20
C GLU A 263 146.19 -71.76 21.77
N ALA A 264 147.02 -70.72 21.88
CA ALA A 264 148.46 -70.77 21.60
C ALA A 264 149.34 -70.71 22.88
N ALA A 265 149.97 -71.85 23.23
CA ALA A 265 151.26 -72.00 23.95
C ALA A 265 151.32 -72.19 25.51
N PRO A 266 152.40 -72.87 26.03
CA PRO A 266 152.46 -73.64 27.31
C PRO A 266 153.51 -73.08 28.36
N PRO A 267 154.16 -73.85 29.27
CA PRO A 267 153.79 -74.01 30.70
C PRO A 267 154.81 -73.53 31.78
N SER A 268 154.28 -73.20 32.97
CA SER A 268 154.85 -73.34 34.35
C SER A 268 156.12 -72.53 34.76
N PRO A 269 156.42 -72.28 36.07
CA PRO A 269 155.99 -73.02 37.28
C PRO A 269 155.65 -72.23 38.57
N ALA A 270 155.05 -73.00 39.50
CA ALA A 270 155.15 -72.97 40.98
C ALA A 270 154.53 -71.82 41.81
N ALA A 271 153.25 -72.03 42.13
CA ALA A 271 152.56 -72.03 43.44
C ALA A 271 153.05 -71.14 44.61
N PRO A 272 152.12 -70.49 45.34
CA PRO A 272 151.49 -71.21 46.45
C PRO A 272 149.97 -71.03 46.56
N THR A 273 149.42 -71.85 47.43
CA THR A 273 148.01 -72.08 47.76
C THR A 273 147.39 -71.01 48.66
N SER A 274 146.08 -70.87 48.49
CA SER A 274 145.04 -70.34 49.39
C SER A 274 144.66 -68.85 49.36
N PRO A 275 143.35 -68.58 49.53
CA PRO A 275 142.62 -67.43 48.99
C PRO A 275 142.46 -66.32 50.06
N PRO A 276 142.11 -65.07 49.70
CA PRO A 276 140.71 -64.69 49.46
C PRO A 276 140.56 -63.60 48.39
N ASP A 277 139.37 -62.97 48.31
CA ASP A 277 139.16 -61.55 47.93
C ASP A 277 138.15 -61.27 46.80
N TRP A 278 136.93 -61.81 46.92
CA TRP A 278 135.77 -61.37 46.11
C TRP A 278 134.88 -60.32 46.84
N GLU A 279 135.00 -60.20 48.16
CA GLU A 279 134.21 -59.26 48.97
C GLU A 279 134.61 -57.79 48.75
N ALA A 280 135.85 -57.50 48.34
CA ALA A 280 136.28 -56.14 48.01
C ALA A 280 135.81 -55.63 46.63
N GLN A 281 135.46 -56.54 45.70
CA GLN A 281 134.84 -56.15 44.42
C GLN A 281 133.33 -56.01 44.52
N GLN A 282 132.69 -56.76 45.42
CA GLN A 282 131.26 -56.63 45.68
C GLN A 282 130.92 -55.27 46.32
N THR A 283 131.78 -54.74 47.19
CA THR A 283 131.58 -53.40 47.77
C THR A 283 131.67 -52.27 46.74
N ARG A 284 132.51 -52.42 45.69
CA ARG A 284 132.55 -51.43 44.61
C ARG A 284 131.30 -51.44 43.72
N TYR A 285 130.71 -52.61 43.46
CA TYR A 285 129.44 -52.68 42.75
C TYR A 285 128.24 -52.26 43.61
N GLU A 286 128.29 -52.50 44.92
CA GLU A 286 127.26 -52.02 45.85
C GLU A 286 127.32 -50.50 46.07
N GLU A 287 128.51 -49.89 46.09
CA GLU A 287 128.65 -48.42 46.11
C GLU A 287 128.11 -47.78 44.83
N GLU A 288 128.26 -48.41 43.66
CA GLU A 288 127.73 -47.88 42.40
C GLU A 288 126.21 -48.09 42.25
N ILE A 289 125.66 -49.18 42.81
CA ILE A 289 124.20 -49.40 42.92
C ILE A 289 123.56 -48.43 43.93
N VAL A 290 124.22 -48.09 45.03
CA VAL A 290 123.76 -47.07 45.99
C VAL A 290 123.83 -45.67 45.37
N ARG A 291 124.89 -45.35 44.61
CA ARG A 291 125.02 -44.06 43.92
C ARG A 291 123.98 -43.89 42.80
N LEU A 292 123.58 -44.96 42.11
CA LEU A 292 122.49 -44.96 41.15
C LEU A 292 121.10 -44.96 41.84
N ARG A 293 120.96 -45.55 43.03
CA ARG A 293 119.76 -45.42 43.87
C ARG A 293 119.57 -44.01 44.46
N GLU A 294 120.62 -43.29 44.84
CA GLU A 294 120.52 -41.87 45.25
C GLU A 294 120.25 -40.92 44.07
N ARG A 295 120.71 -41.27 42.87
CA ARG A 295 120.39 -40.53 41.64
C ARG A 295 118.96 -40.79 41.13
N LEU A 296 118.37 -41.94 41.46
CA LEU A 296 116.94 -42.23 41.28
C LEU A 296 116.06 -41.67 42.41
N ALA A 297 116.57 -41.58 43.65
CA ALA A 297 115.87 -40.92 44.76
C ALA A 297 115.82 -39.39 44.61
N SER A 298 116.81 -38.75 43.99
CA SER A 298 116.79 -37.31 43.67
C SER A 298 115.90 -36.94 42.47
N LEU A 299 115.38 -37.93 41.73
CA LEU A 299 114.33 -37.76 40.70
C LEU A 299 112.94 -38.28 41.14
N GLY A 300 112.83 -38.80 42.38
CA GLY A 300 111.62 -39.42 42.93
C GLY A 300 110.72 -38.52 43.81
N THR A 301 111.10 -37.27 44.10
CA THR A 301 110.30 -36.34 44.94
C THR A 301 109.54 -35.28 44.14
N LYS A 302 109.14 -35.60 42.91
CA LYS A 302 108.17 -34.80 42.15
C LYS A 302 107.12 -35.68 41.47
N ASN A 303 106.37 -36.44 42.28
CA ASN A 303 104.93 -36.65 42.04
C ASN A 303 104.27 -37.41 43.20
N PRO A 304 103.23 -36.86 43.86
CA PRO A 304 102.33 -37.67 44.67
C PRO A 304 101.32 -38.40 43.77
N ALA A 305 101.42 -39.72 43.92
CA ALA A 305 100.42 -40.79 43.90
C ALA A 305 98.96 -40.55 43.40
N PRO A 306 98.38 -41.59 42.74
CA PRO A 306 96.98 -41.71 42.37
C PRO A 306 96.14 -42.26 43.54
N ALA A 307 94.87 -41.84 43.62
CA ALA A 307 93.84 -42.51 44.41
C ALA A 307 92.54 -42.58 43.59
N ALA A 308 92.26 -43.78 43.08
CA ALA A 308 90.92 -44.30 42.85
C ALA A 308 90.51 -45.10 44.12
N PRO A 309 89.34 -45.75 44.19
CA PRO A 309 87.99 -45.39 43.74
C PRO A 309 86.99 -45.51 44.92
N SER A 310 85.78 -44.96 44.78
CA SER A 310 84.60 -45.43 45.53
C SER A 310 83.31 -45.01 44.79
N THR A 311 82.74 -45.94 44.04
CA THR A 311 81.26 -46.09 43.97
C THR A 311 80.80 -46.80 45.27
N PRO A 312 79.52 -47.11 45.52
CA PRO A 312 78.24 -46.75 44.89
C PRO A 312 77.19 -46.26 45.93
N SER A 313 75.97 -45.91 45.49
CA SER A 313 74.67 -46.07 46.21
C SER A 313 73.68 -45.08 45.57
N THR A 314 72.75 -45.50 44.71
CA THR A 314 71.48 -46.17 45.06
C THR A 314 70.68 -45.35 46.07
N GLY A 315 69.56 -44.79 45.60
CA GLY A 315 68.62 -44.05 46.42
C GLY A 315 67.39 -43.62 45.61
N PRO A 316 66.42 -44.52 45.42
CA PRO A 316 65.21 -44.30 44.63
C PRO A 316 64.13 -43.60 45.45
N GLY A 317 63.19 -42.95 44.77
CA GLY A 317 61.96 -42.38 45.33
C GLY A 317 61.17 -41.79 44.18
N GLN A 318 60.39 -42.56 43.41
CA GLN A 318 59.17 -43.28 43.81
C GLN A 318 58.07 -42.33 44.29
N ALA A 319 56.94 -42.39 43.56
CA ALA A 319 55.58 -42.05 43.97
C ALA A 319 55.31 -40.55 44.19
N SER A 320 54.21 -39.96 43.75
CA SER A 320 53.01 -40.50 43.14
C SER A 320 52.14 -39.33 42.65
N PRO A 321 51.10 -39.62 41.87
CA PRO A 321 50.22 -38.66 41.22
C PRO A 321 49.13 -38.16 42.19
N LEU A 322 48.38 -37.13 41.79
CA LEU A 322 46.95 -36.90 42.09
C LEU A 322 46.58 -35.58 41.35
N LEU A 323 45.69 -35.58 40.35
CA LEU A 323 44.23 -35.81 40.41
C LEU A 323 43.49 -34.51 40.75
N PHE A 324 42.70 -34.01 39.77
CA PHE A 324 41.49 -33.16 39.88
C PHE A 324 41.65 -31.84 40.67
N ASP A 325 40.97 -30.73 40.40
CA ASP A 325 39.63 -30.54 39.86
C ASP A 325 39.47 -29.09 39.34
N LEU A 326 38.41 -28.97 38.55
CA LEU A 326 37.65 -27.85 37.98
C LEU A 326 37.55 -26.47 38.72
N PRO A 327 36.90 -25.46 38.08
CA PRO A 327 36.95 -24.03 38.37
C PRO A 327 35.81 -23.56 39.30
N GLU A 328 35.84 -22.30 39.75
CA GLU A 328 34.67 -21.40 39.86
C GLU A 328 35.07 -20.00 40.38
N ASN A 329 35.01 -19.00 39.50
CA ASN A 329 34.22 -17.77 39.63
C ASN A 329 34.35 -16.92 38.37
#